data_AF-A0A5C9EBW1-F1
#
_entry.id   AF-A0A5C9EBW1-F1
#
_cell.length_a   1.000
_cell.length_b   1.000
_cell.length_c   1.000
_cell.angle_alpha   90.00
_cell.angle_beta   90.00
_cell.angle_gamma   90.00
#
_symmetry.space_group_name_H-M   'P 1'
#
loop_
_entity.id
_entity.type
_entity.pdbx_description
1 polymer ?
#
loop_
_entity_poly.entity_id
_entity_poly.type
_entity_poly.pdbx_seq_one_letter_code
_entity_poly.pdbx_strand_id
1 'polypeptide(L)'
;MIQGILAFSFNLNEKESGEIEPEFKPIQLVFTEKKYDETNYSELLVENDIFATFYQHTTGLFGVKYDYSNFYTGKLKETPYQIISYFKQVSDGSQFLTISIFDLDDEIELFEDIIRDTSTRLTDVYDKLAKARKSKNLEEITNMNIRLKNELKFAMFQVDRLSNLDNIQKVALIYNSKLRLEILDMLRDFPKSRDYIKDKIQKLKPTANLDVLLRPLVELNLIRRDWIRGEKDEETGQIKNQGEYIFLVKDIMLVRVPNENLLSHLEEQESNIYELYKDKITEYFSKYDPFEEPIEDKQEIASMLLNPDVYDFFLLMQNNYYPKDKIPKIFSEFAVTEVLINNLKDLDILTEIKDDEGREWFLLLTDVKPLTIFPEYMLPKIREAYKFSINYQVAKKAYDLLELTYPEKVEF
;
A
#
# COMPACT_ATOMS: atom_id res chain seq x y z
N MET A 1 -2.54 -2.84 -12.68
CA MET A 1 -2.68 -1.38 -12.54
C MET A 1 -4.15 -1.01 -12.46
N ILE A 2 -4.49 0.13 -11.83
CA ILE A 2 -5.87 0.63 -11.88
C ILE A 2 -6.23 0.98 -13.33
N GLN A 3 -7.36 0.49 -13.82
CA GLN A 3 -7.86 0.71 -15.18
C GLN A 3 -8.75 1.96 -15.26
N GLY A 4 -9.52 2.21 -14.19
CA GLY A 4 -10.35 3.40 -14.07
C GLY A 4 -11.20 3.42 -12.81
N ILE A 5 -11.79 4.58 -12.54
CA ILE A 5 -12.78 4.78 -11.49
C ILE A 5 -14.05 5.36 -12.13
N LEU A 6 -15.13 4.58 -12.07
CA LEU A 6 -16.37 4.84 -12.79
C LEU A 6 -17.52 5.06 -11.81
N ALA A 7 -18.25 6.17 -11.96
CA ALA A 7 -19.39 6.51 -11.12
C ALA A 7 -20.70 6.49 -11.92
N PHE A 8 -21.71 5.82 -11.37
CA PHE A 8 -23.01 5.57 -11.97
C PHE A 8 -24.15 6.07 -11.06
N SER A 9 -25.26 6.48 -11.69
CA SER A 9 -26.55 6.65 -11.01
C SER A 9 -27.50 5.54 -11.44
N PHE A 10 -28.14 4.93 -10.47
CA PHE A 10 -29.20 3.97 -10.71
C PHE A 10 -30.51 4.69 -10.99
N ASN A 11 -31.18 4.32 -12.07
CA ASN A 11 -32.49 4.82 -12.46
C ASN A 11 -33.45 3.65 -12.66
N LEU A 12 -34.67 3.80 -12.19
CA LEU A 12 -35.76 2.87 -12.51
C LEU A 12 -36.55 3.49 -13.66
N ASN A 13 -36.35 2.99 -14.88
CA ASN A 13 -37.14 3.43 -16.02
C ASN A 13 -38.42 2.59 -16.09
N GLU A 14 -39.57 3.24 -16.04
CA GLU A 14 -40.85 2.58 -16.31
C GLU A 14 -41.14 2.69 -17.81
N LYS A 15 -41.17 1.54 -18.50
CA LYS A 15 -41.57 1.48 -19.91
C LYS A 15 -43.06 1.78 -20.04
N GLU A 16 -43.50 2.18 -21.24
CA GLU A 16 -44.92 2.35 -21.55
C GLU A 16 -45.76 1.08 -21.32
N SER A 17 -45.10 -0.09 -21.27
CA SER A 17 -45.70 -1.39 -20.91
C SER A 17 -45.98 -1.57 -19.41
N GLY A 18 -45.50 -0.66 -18.55
CA GLY A 18 -45.50 -0.81 -17.08
C GLY A 18 -44.37 -1.69 -16.54
N GLU A 19 -43.47 -2.18 -17.40
CA GLU A 19 -42.27 -2.90 -16.97
C GLU A 19 -41.23 -1.91 -16.42
N ILE A 20 -40.69 -2.22 -15.24
CA ILE A 20 -39.59 -1.46 -14.64
C ILE A 20 -38.27 -2.07 -15.12
N GLU A 21 -37.52 -1.31 -15.90
CA GLU A 21 -36.16 -1.66 -16.34
C GLU A 21 -35.16 -0.83 -15.54
N PRO A 22 -34.45 -1.44 -14.56
CA PRO A 22 -33.38 -0.77 -13.86
C PRO A 22 -32.22 -0.48 -14.83
N GLU A 23 -31.63 0.70 -14.73
CA GLU A 23 -30.51 1.11 -15.58
C GLU A 23 -29.46 1.86 -14.74
N PHE A 24 -28.19 1.48 -14.89
CA PHE A 24 -27.07 2.26 -14.39
C PHE A 24 -26.60 3.24 -15.47
N LYS A 25 -26.89 4.53 -15.27
CA LYS A 25 -26.40 5.59 -16.15
C LYS A 25 -25.05 6.10 -15.68
N PRO A 26 -24.01 6.14 -16.54
CA PRO A 26 -22.74 6.75 -16.18
C PRO A 26 -22.94 8.23 -15.87
N ILE A 27 -22.33 8.70 -14.78
CA ILE A 27 -22.30 10.11 -14.38
C ILE A 27 -20.93 10.69 -14.66
N GLN A 28 -19.89 9.97 -14.25
CA GLN A 28 -18.51 10.38 -14.46
C GLN A 28 -17.63 9.14 -14.61
N LEU A 29 -16.84 9.12 -15.67
CA LEU A 29 -15.90 8.07 -15.98
C LEU A 29 -14.50 8.67 -16.00
N VAL A 30 -13.55 8.04 -15.32
CA VAL A 30 -12.13 8.43 -15.31
C VAL A 30 -11.31 7.17 -15.55
N PHE A 31 -10.44 7.22 -16.56
CA PHE A 31 -9.62 6.09 -17.00
C PHE A 31 -8.14 6.41 -16.91
N THR A 32 -7.34 5.40 -16.61
CA THR A 32 -5.87 5.49 -16.57
C THR A 32 -5.29 5.38 -17.98
N GLU A 33 -5.75 4.38 -18.74
CA GLU A 33 -5.30 4.14 -20.10
C GLU A 33 -6.17 4.87 -21.13
N LYS A 34 -5.54 5.36 -22.21
CA LYS A 34 -6.26 5.95 -23.37
C LYS A 34 -7.06 4.92 -24.17
N LYS A 35 -6.97 3.64 -23.83
CA LYS A 35 -7.69 2.55 -24.49
C LYS A 35 -9.20 2.64 -24.22
N TYR A 36 -9.60 3.15 -23.06
CA TYR A 36 -10.98 3.26 -22.65
C TYR A 36 -11.43 4.72 -22.58
N ASP A 37 -12.66 4.96 -23.00
CA ASP A 37 -13.35 6.24 -22.96
C ASP A 37 -14.86 6.05 -22.74
N GLU A 38 -15.62 7.14 -22.76
CA GLU A 38 -17.07 7.13 -22.52
C GLU A 38 -17.86 6.33 -23.57
N THR A 39 -17.27 6.06 -24.74
CA THR A 39 -17.91 5.36 -25.85
C THR A 39 -17.66 3.85 -25.85
N ASN A 40 -16.57 3.39 -25.22
CA ASN A 40 -16.19 1.97 -25.21
C ASN A 40 -15.91 1.38 -23.79
N TYR A 41 -16.30 2.08 -22.71
CA TYR A 41 -16.11 1.60 -21.34
C TYR A 41 -16.76 0.23 -21.06
N SER A 42 -17.74 -0.18 -21.85
CA SER A 42 -18.39 -1.50 -21.77
C SER A 42 -17.42 -2.66 -22.05
N GLU A 43 -16.31 -2.42 -22.73
CA GLU A 43 -15.22 -3.40 -22.90
C GLU A 43 -14.40 -3.59 -21.62
N LEU A 44 -14.42 -2.61 -20.71
CA LEU A 44 -13.77 -2.67 -19.40
C LEU A 44 -14.70 -3.20 -18.33
N LEU A 45 -15.96 -2.75 -18.34
CA LEU A 45 -16.97 -3.07 -17.33
C LEU A 45 -18.33 -3.29 -18.00
N VAL A 46 -18.73 -4.54 -18.12
CA VAL A 46 -20.02 -4.92 -18.73
C VAL A 46 -21.19 -4.71 -17.77
N GLU A 47 -22.39 -4.56 -18.32
CA GLU A 47 -23.61 -4.30 -17.55
C GLU A 47 -23.86 -5.35 -16.44
N ASN A 48 -23.66 -6.63 -16.75
CA ASN A 48 -23.81 -7.72 -15.79
C ASN A 48 -22.84 -7.59 -14.59
N ASP A 49 -21.63 -7.09 -14.82
CA ASP A 49 -20.63 -6.86 -13.76
C ASP A 49 -21.06 -5.69 -12.86
N ILE A 50 -21.64 -4.62 -13.43
CA ILE A 50 -22.20 -3.49 -12.68
C ILE A 50 -23.35 -3.96 -11.78
N PHE A 51 -24.31 -4.69 -12.35
CA PHE A 51 -25.43 -5.22 -11.59
C PHE A 51 -24.98 -6.23 -10.53
N ALA A 52 -24.08 -7.16 -10.86
CA ALA A 52 -23.54 -8.11 -9.89
C ALA A 52 -22.90 -7.37 -8.71
N THR A 53 -22.10 -6.33 -8.98
CA THR A 53 -21.49 -5.48 -7.95
C THR A 53 -22.55 -4.79 -7.10
N PHE A 54 -23.57 -4.17 -7.71
CA PHE A 54 -24.69 -3.58 -6.97
C PHE A 54 -25.45 -4.57 -6.10
N TYR A 55 -25.69 -5.80 -6.61
CA TYR A 55 -26.34 -6.85 -5.83
C TYR A 55 -25.50 -7.23 -4.59
N GLN A 56 -24.17 -7.20 -4.68
CA GLN A 56 -23.32 -7.44 -3.51
C GLN A 56 -23.55 -6.41 -2.40
N HIS A 57 -23.65 -5.13 -2.75
CA HIS A 57 -23.92 -4.05 -1.79
C HIS A 57 -25.31 -4.16 -1.15
N THR A 58 -26.32 -4.57 -1.92
CA THR A 58 -27.72 -4.55 -1.47
C THR A 58 -28.16 -5.83 -0.75
N THR A 59 -27.59 -6.97 -1.12
CA THR A 59 -28.00 -8.28 -0.58
C THR A 59 -26.99 -8.90 0.38
N GLY A 60 -25.74 -8.41 0.40
CA GLY A 60 -24.69 -8.95 1.27
C GLY A 60 -24.37 -10.42 1.02
N LEU A 61 -24.65 -10.96 -0.17
CA LEU A 61 -24.61 -12.40 -0.48
C LEU A 61 -23.25 -13.09 -0.23
N PHE A 62 -22.16 -12.32 -0.03
CA PHE A 62 -20.83 -12.83 0.30
C PHE A 62 -20.19 -12.17 1.55
N GLY A 63 -20.93 -11.34 2.27
CA GLY A 63 -20.47 -10.70 3.51
C GLY A 63 -20.87 -11.49 4.76
N VAL A 64 -20.00 -11.48 5.77
CA VAL A 64 -20.29 -12.03 7.10
C VAL A 64 -21.56 -11.36 7.63
N LYS A 65 -22.53 -12.18 8.06
CA LYS A 65 -23.82 -11.77 8.63
C LYS A 65 -23.67 -10.55 9.54
N TYR A 66 -24.48 -9.52 9.27
CA TYR A 66 -24.97 -8.46 10.17
C TYR A 66 -24.55 -6.99 9.97
N ASP A 67 -23.82 -6.59 8.92
CA ASP A 67 -23.64 -5.16 8.62
C ASP A 67 -23.83 -4.82 7.14
N TYR A 68 -24.66 -3.80 6.87
CA TYR A 68 -24.70 -3.12 5.58
C TYR A 68 -23.37 -2.38 5.40
N SER A 69 -22.48 -2.91 4.58
CA SER A 69 -21.27 -2.21 4.17
C SER A 69 -21.55 -1.41 2.91
N ASN A 70 -21.24 -0.11 2.90
CA ASN A 70 -21.23 0.69 1.68
C ASN A 70 -20.04 0.34 0.78
N PHE A 71 -19.19 -0.60 1.18
CA PHE A 71 -17.98 -1.02 0.49
C PHE A 71 -18.03 -2.49 0.11
N TYR A 72 -17.56 -2.80 -1.09
CA TYR A 72 -17.36 -4.15 -1.58
C TYR A 72 -16.04 -4.26 -2.33
N THR A 73 -15.24 -5.25 -1.94
CA THR A 73 -13.99 -5.65 -2.59
C THR A 73 -14.19 -7.04 -3.16
N GLY A 74 -13.87 -7.27 -4.44
CA GLY A 74 -14.03 -8.58 -5.06
C GLY A 74 -13.64 -8.66 -6.52
N LYS A 75 -13.88 -9.81 -7.15
CA LYS A 75 -13.62 -10.03 -8.58
C LYS A 75 -14.88 -9.77 -9.40
N LEU A 76 -14.69 -9.23 -10.60
CA LEU A 76 -15.75 -9.17 -11.60
C LEU A 76 -16.06 -10.57 -12.13
N LYS A 77 -17.28 -10.77 -12.60
CA LYS A 77 -17.80 -12.08 -12.99
C LYS A 77 -17.46 -12.40 -14.44
N GLU A 78 -17.60 -11.40 -15.32
CA GLU A 78 -17.43 -11.59 -16.76
C GLU A 78 -16.10 -11.04 -17.27
N THR A 79 -15.63 -9.94 -16.69
CA THR A 79 -14.35 -9.34 -17.06
C THR A 79 -13.21 -9.77 -16.12
N PRO A 80 -11.95 -9.84 -16.63
CA PRO A 80 -10.82 -10.35 -15.86
C PRO A 80 -10.21 -9.27 -14.96
N TYR A 81 -11.04 -8.63 -14.13
CA TYR A 81 -10.61 -7.57 -13.22
C TYR A 81 -11.10 -7.83 -11.80
N GLN A 82 -10.49 -7.13 -10.87
CA GLN A 82 -10.94 -7.02 -9.50
C GLN A 82 -11.30 -5.57 -9.19
N ILE A 83 -12.16 -5.36 -8.19
CA ILE A 83 -12.75 -4.07 -7.90
C ILE A 83 -12.76 -3.75 -6.43
N ILE A 84 -12.72 -2.45 -6.14
CA ILE A 84 -13.20 -1.86 -4.89
C ILE A 84 -14.33 -0.91 -5.26
N SER A 85 -15.49 -1.08 -4.65
CA SER A 85 -16.68 -0.32 -5.00
C SER A 85 -17.33 0.31 -3.78
N TYR A 86 -17.92 1.49 -4.00
CA TYR A 86 -18.63 2.28 -3.01
C TYR A 86 -20.08 2.51 -3.45
N PHE A 87 -21.03 2.16 -2.59
CA PHE A 87 -22.45 2.36 -2.81
C PHE A 87 -23.05 3.37 -1.84
N LYS A 88 -23.88 4.27 -2.36
CA LYS A 88 -24.59 5.27 -1.56
C LYS A 88 -26.03 5.39 -2.03
N GLN A 89 -26.96 5.16 -1.09
CA GLN A 89 -28.34 5.60 -1.21
C GLN A 89 -28.55 6.90 -0.42
N VAL A 90 -29.06 7.92 -1.09
CA VAL A 90 -29.39 9.22 -0.53
C VAL A 90 -30.84 9.21 0.00
N SER A 91 -31.17 10.10 0.93
CA SER A 91 -32.48 10.17 1.58
C SER A 91 -33.66 10.38 0.63
N ASP A 92 -33.43 10.91 -0.57
CA ASP A 92 -34.47 11.11 -1.59
C ASP A 92 -34.71 9.87 -2.46
N GLY A 93 -34.02 8.76 -2.18
CA GLY A 93 -34.09 7.52 -2.94
C GLY A 93 -33.06 7.40 -4.06
N SER A 94 -32.32 8.47 -4.38
CA SER A 94 -31.25 8.42 -5.39
C SER A 94 -30.16 7.45 -4.97
N GLN A 95 -29.71 6.62 -5.89
CA GLN A 95 -28.71 5.59 -5.66
C GLN A 95 -27.50 5.80 -6.58
N PHE A 96 -26.31 5.76 -5.99
CA PHE A 96 -25.03 5.99 -6.65
C PHE A 96 -24.09 4.82 -6.40
N LEU A 97 -23.33 4.45 -7.43
CA LEU A 97 -22.35 3.37 -7.37
C LEU A 97 -21.04 3.86 -8.00
N THR A 98 -19.94 3.81 -7.23
CA THR A 98 -18.58 4.01 -7.74
C THR A 98 -17.86 2.68 -7.78
N ILE A 99 -17.18 2.37 -8.87
CA ILE A 99 -16.39 1.16 -9.06
C ILE A 99 -14.97 1.57 -9.47
N SER A 100 -13.99 1.21 -8.64
CA SER A 100 -12.56 1.30 -8.95
C SER A 100 -12.10 -0.05 -9.47
N ILE A 101 -11.51 -0.09 -10.65
CA ILE A 101 -11.24 -1.32 -11.41
C ILE A 101 -9.73 -1.54 -11.50
N PHE A 102 -9.26 -2.73 -11.14
CA PHE A 102 -7.85 -3.09 -11.04
C PHE A 102 -7.56 -4.41 -11.76
N ASP A 103 -6.32 -4.59 -12.22
CA ASP A 103 -5.88 -5.86 -12.79
C ASP A 103 -5.84 -6.95 -11.72
N LEU A 104 -6.04 -8.21 -12.10
CA LEU A 104 -6.05 -9.35 -11.17
C LEU A 104 -4.73 -9.56 -10.40
N ASP A 105 -3.63 -9.04 -10.94
CA ASP A 105 -2.29 -9.16 -10.36
C ASP A 105 -1.91 -7.97 -9.46
N ASP A 106 -2.85 -7.05 -9.21
CA ASP A 106 -2.67 -5.94 -8.27
C ASP A 106 -2.97 -6.35 -6.83
N GLU A 107 -2.32 -5.66 -5.90
CA GLU A 107 -2.62 -5.75 -4.47
C GLU A 107 -3.66 -4.69 -4.09
N ILE A 108 -4.93 -4.96 -4.39
CA ILE A 108 -6.02 -3.98 -4.15
C ILE A 108 -6.15 -3.55 -2.70
N GLU A 109 -5.71 -4.39 -1.77
CA GLU A 109 -5.69 -4.10 -0.33
C GLU A 109 -4.86 -2.87 0.01
N LEU A 110 -3.80 -2.59 -0.76
CA LEU A 110 -2.99 -1.37 -0.61
C LEU A 110 -3.78 -0.09 -0.90
N PHE A 111 -4.84 -0.18 -1.70
CA PHE A 111 -5.61 0.96 -2.17
C PHE A 111 -6.92 1.15 -1.40
N GLU A 112 -7.29 0.23 -0.50
CA GLU A 112 -8.57 0.29 0.20
C GLU A 112 -8.75 1.60 0.99
N ASP A 113 -7.72 2.05 1.69
CA ASP A 113 -7.79 3.29 2.49
C ASP A 113 -7.97 4.52 1.60
N ILE A 114 -7.28 4.60 0.46
CA ILE A 114 -7.48 5.67 -0.53
C ILE A 114 -8.94 5.69 -1.02
N ILE A 115 -9.49 4.53 -1.34
CA ILE A 115 -10.86 4.43 -1.83
C ILE A 115 -11.87 4.74 -0.71
N ARG A 116 -11.62 4.33 0.53
CA ARG A 116 -12.44 4.66 1.70
C ARG A 116 -12.46 6.17 1.95
N ASP A 117 -11.30 6.80 1.99
CA ASP A 117 -11.18 8.24 2.17
C ASP A 117 -11.89 9.00 1.05
N THR A 118 -11.69 8.57 -0.20
CA THR A 118 -12.41 9.13 -1.36
C THR A 118 -13.92 8.99 -1.20
N SER A 119 -14.40 7.85 -0.73
CA SER A 119 -15.83 7.58 -0.57
C SER A 119 -16.49 8.48 0.48
N THR A 120 -15.78 8.86 1.55
CA THR A 120 -16.30 9.85 2.51
C THR A 120 -16.56 11.19 1.83
N ARG A 121 -15.66 11.64 0.94
CA ARG A 121 -15.83 12.87 0.15
C ARG A 121 -16.91 12.74 -0.91
N LEU A 122 -17.00 11.57 -1.56
CA LEU A 122 -18.07 11.26 -2.52
C LEU A 122 -19.45 11.30 -1.87
N THR A 123 -19.57 10.99 -0.58
CA THR A 123 -20.85 11.08 0.15
C THR A 123 -21.43 12.49 0.10
N ASP A 124 -20.62 13.52 0.42
CA ASP A 124 -21.04 14.92 0.34
C ASP A 124 -21.38 15.33 -1.10
N VAL A 125 -20.59 14.87 -2.07
CA VAL A 125 -20.82 15.14 -3.49
C VAL A 125 -22.16 14.54 -3.94
N TYR A 126 -22.46 13.29 -3.57
CA TYR A 126 -23.72 12.63 -3.94
C TYR A 126 -24.95 13.23 -3.27
N ASP A 127 -24.85 13.58 -1.99
CA ASP A 127 -25.96 14.24 -1.28
C ASP A 127 -26.29 15.60 -1.91
N LYS A 128 -25.27 16.39 -2.30
CA LYS A 128 -25.46 17.67 -2.99
C LYS A 128 -25.94 17.50 -4.43
N LEU A 129 -25.40 16.52 -5.16
CA LEU A 129 -25.82 16.23 -6.53
C LEU A 129 -27.29 15.78 -6.59
N ALA A 130 -27.74 14.94 -5.67
CA ALA A 130 -29.13 14.51 -5.57
C ALA A 130 -30.08 15.69 -5.30
N LYS A 131 -29.72 16.56 -4.33
CA LYS A 131 -30.47 17.80 -4.06
C LYS A 131 -30.56 18.72 -5.28
N ALA A 132 -29.44 18.93 -5.98
CA ALA A 132 -29.39 19.77 -7.18
C ALA A 132 -30.21 19.19 -8.34
N ARG A 133 -30.20 17.86 -8.53
CA ARG A 133 -31.05 17.16 -9.52
C ARG A 133 -32.53 17.35 -9.20
N LYS A 134 -32.91 17.20 -7.93
CA LYS A 134 -34.29 17.39 -7.46
C LYS A 134 -34.79 18.83 -7.65
N SER A 135 -33.93 19.81 -7.39
CA SER A 135 -34.24 21.23 -7.60
C SER A 135 -34.11 21.68 -9.06
N LYS A 136 -33.62 20.80 -9.96
CA LYS A 136 -33.31 21.10 -11.37
C LYS A 136 -32.33 22.28 -11.54
N ASN A 137 -31.44 22.47 -10.57
CA ASN A 137 -30.44 23.53 -10.62
C ASN A 137 -29.23 23.10 -11.48
N LEU A 138 -29.23 23.52 -12.75
CA LEU A 138 -28.21 23.13 -13.73
C LEU A 138 -26.79 23.58 -13.36
N GLU A 139 -26.65 24.75 -12.72
CA GLU A 139 -25.34 25.27 -12.30
C GLU A 139 -24.76 24.41 -11.18
N GLU A 140 -25.56 24.11 -10.15
CA GLU A 140 -25.14 23.23 -9.05
C GLU A 140 -24.83 21.81 -9.54
N ILE A 141 -25.64 21.26 -10.45
CA ILE A 141 -25.37 19.95 -11.08
C ILE A 141 -24.02 19.97 -11.78
N THR A 142 -23.73 21.01 -12.56
CA THR A 142 -22.47 21.15 -13.30
C THR A 142 -21.28 21.24 -12.32
N ASN A 143 -21.39 22.07 -11.29
CA ASN A 143 -20.36 22.22 -10.26
C ASN A 143 -20.10 20.91 -9.51
N MET A 144 -21.15 20.16 -9.17
CA MET A 144 -20.99 18.86 -8.49
C MET A 144 -20.40 17.79 -9.41
N ASN A 145 -20.71 17.78 -10.70
CA ASN A 145 -20.05 16.87 -11.66
C ASN A 145 -18.56 17.21 -11.83
N ILE A 146 -18.18 18.49 -11.87
CA ILE A 146 -16.77 18.90 -11.90
C ILE A 146 -16.06 18.44 -10.62
N ARG A 147 -16.69 18.66 -9.46
CA ARG A 147 -16.13 18.20 -8.18
C ARG A 147 -15.99 16.68 -8.15
N LEU A 148 -17.01 15.93 -8.55
CA LEU A 148 -16.97 14.47 -8.68
C LEU A 148 -15.77 14.03 -9.53
N LYS A 149 -15.62 14.61 -10.73
CA LYS A 149 -14.49 14.32 -11.62
C LYS A 149 -13.14 14.55 -10.97
N ASN A 150 -12.99 15.65 -10.22
CA ASN A 150 -11.74 15.96 -9.53
C ASN A 150 -11.46 14.97 -8.40
N GLU A 151 -12.47 14.56 -7.62
CA GLU A 151 -12.31 13.53 -6.58
C GLU A 151 -11.87 12.19 -7.17
N LEU A 152 -12.50 11.75 -8.27
CA LEU A 152 -12.13 10.50 -8.94
C LEU A 152 -10.70 10.57 -9.53
N LYS A 153 -10.34 11.69 -10.15
CA LYS A 153 -8.97 11.91 -10.66
C LYS A 153 -7.93 11.93 -9.55
N PHE A 154 -8.25 12.57 -8.42
CA PHE A 154 -7.36 12.63 -7.27
C PHE A 154 -7.15 11.23 -6.68
N ALA A 155 -8.22 10.44 -6.51
CA ALA A 155 -8.11 9.06 -6.05
C ALA A 155 -7.25 8.20 -6.99
N MET A 156 -7.47 8.32 -8.30
CA MET A 156 -6.67 7.60 -9.30
C MET A 156 -5.19 8.00 -9.25
N PHE A 157 -4.90 9.31 -9.12
CA PHE A 157 -3.53 9.80 -8.93
C PHE A 157 -2.86 9.23 -7.68
N GLN A 158 -3.57 9.15 -6.56
CA GLN A 158 -3.04 8.57 -5.32
C GLN A 158 -2.74 7.07 -5.48
N VAL A 159 -3.59 6.33 -6.19
CA VAL A 159 -3.35 4.92 -6.54
C VAL A 159 -2.14 4.76 -7.45
N ASP A 160 -1.99 5.62 -8.47
CA ASP A 160 -0.86 5.58 -9.39
C ASP A 160 0.47 5.83 -8.66
N ARG A 161 0.48 6.72 -7.67
CA ARG A 161 1.64 6.96 -6.80
C ARG A 161 2.01 5.73 -5.99
N LEU A 162 1.02 5.08 -5.36
CA LEU A 162 1.25 3.84 -4.63
C LEU A 162 1.60 2.64 -5.52
N SER A 163 1.35 2.73 -6.82
CA SER A 163 1.75 1.70 -7.78
C SER A 163 3.23 1.81 -8.18
N ASN A 164 3.84 2.98 -8.01
CA ASN A 164 5.23 3.26 -8.41
C ASN A 164 6.11 3.56 -7.19
N LEU A 165 6.14 2.62 -6.25
CA LEU A 165 6.89 2.74 -5.01
C LEU A 165 8.40 2.80 -5.26
N ASP A 166 9.08 3.68 -4.55
CA ASP A 166 10.54 3.64 -4.47
C ASP A 166 11.04 2.58 -3.46
N ASN A 167 12.35 2.49 -3.25
CA ASN A 167 12.92 1.45 -2.41
C ASN A 167 12.47 1.53 -0.95
N ILE A 168 12.34 2.72 -0.36
CA ILE A 168 11.90 2.84 1.03
C ILE A 168 10.42 2.47 1.16
N GLN A 169 9.57 2.89 0.22
CA GLN A 169 8.17 2.53 0.21
C GLN A 169 7.94 1.04 -0.08
N LYS A 170 8.79 0.39 -0.89
CA LYS A 170 8.76 -1.07 -1.07
C LYS A 170 9.12 -1.81 0.23
N VAL A 171 10.02 -1.27 1.03
CA VAL A 171 10.32 -1.83 2.36
C VAL A 171 9.16 -1.58 3.32
N ALA A 172 8.57 -0.38 3.30
CA ALA A 172 7.34 -0.10 4.04
C ALA A 172 6.22 -1.09 3.66
N LEU A 173 6.06 -1.44 2.38
CA LEU A 173 5.09 -2.45 1.93
C LEU A 173 5.34 -3.85 2.55
N ILE A 174 6.60 -4.21 2.79
CA ILE A 174 6.97 -5.44 3.50
C ILE A 174 6.57 -5.36 4.96
N TYR A 175 6.96 -4.27 5.65
CA TYR A 175 6.69 -4.11 7.08
C TYR A 175 5.21 -3.93 7.40
N ASN A 176 4.45 -3.23 6.55
CA ASN A 176 3.01 -3.03 6.70
C ASN A 176 2.19 -4.31 6.42
N SER A 177 2.81 -5.39 5.94
CA SER A 177 2.11 -6.64 5.61
C SER A 177 2.54 -7.78 6.52
N LYS A 178 1.62 -8.21 7.40
CA LYS A 178 1.83 -9.39 8.25
C LYS A 178 2.21 -10.63 7.43
N LEU A 179 1.58 -10.85 6.28
CA LEU A 179 1.89 -12.00 5.42
C LEU A 179 3.31 -11.94 4.86
N ARG A 180 3.82 -10.75 4.52
CA ARG A 180 5.20 -10.58 4.03
C ARG A 180 6.22 -10.75 5.14
N LEU A 181 5.93 -10.24 6.34
CA LEU A 181 6.76 -10.48 7.52
C LEU A 181 6.86 -11.97 7.84
N GLU A 182 5.74 -12.70 7.82
CA GLU A 182 5.73 -14.17 8.00
C GLU A 182 6.55 -14.88 6.91
N ILE A 183 6.47 -14.45 5.65
CA ILE A 183 7.32 -14.98 4.58
C ILE A 183 8.79 -14.72 4.88
N LEU A 184 9.14 -13.49 5.25
CA LEU A 184 10.52 -13.11 5.57
C LEU A 184 11.04 -13.97 6.72
N ASP A 185 10.30 -14.07 7.83
CA ASP A 185 10.68 -14.88 9.00
C ASP A 185 10.85 -16.37 8.67
N MET A 186 9.96 -16.96 7.85
CA MET A 186 10.15 -18.33 7.36
C MET A 186 11.44 -18.49 6.57
N LEU A 187 11.82 -17.49 5.77
CA LEU A 187 13.03 -17.51 4.95
C LEU A 187 14.31 -17.19 5.74
N ARG A 188 14.20 -16.47 6.87
CA ARG A 188 15.29 -16.26 7.85
C ARG A 188 15.74 -17.54 8.55
N ASP A 189 14.94 -18.61 8.49
CA ASP A 189 15.35 -19.91 8.98
C ASP A 189 16.21 -20.66 7.97
N PHE A 190 15.65 -21.01 6.83
CA PHE A 190 16.33 -21.67 5.72
C PHE A 190 15.44 -21.63 4.47
N PRO A 191 15.98 -21.90 3.26
CA PRO A 191 15.20 -21.87 2.04
C PRO A 191 13.98 -22.80 2.10
N LYS A 192 12.83 -22.32 1.63
CA LYS A 192 11.57 -23.07 1.62
C LYS A 192 11.10 -23.32 0.19
N SER A 193 10.39 -24.42 -0.03
CA SER A 193 9.70 -24.63 -1.30
C SER A 193 8.57 -23.61 -1.46
N ARG A 194 8.27 -23.22 -2.70
CA ARG A 194 7.16 -22.32 -3.02
C ARG A 194 5.83 -22.88 -2.51
N ASP A 195 5.62 -24.19 -2.67
CA ASP A 195 4.40 -24.86 -2.22
C ASP A 195 4.25 -24.80 -0.70
N TYR A 196 5.34 -24.96 0.06
CA TYR A 196 5.30 -24.84 1.52
C TYR A 196 4.87 -23.43 1.96
N ILE A 197 5.47 -22.39 1.36
CA ILE A 197 5.12 -21.00 1.69
C ILE A 197 3.67 -20.73 1.29
N LYS A 198 3.25 -21.18 0.09
CA LYS A 198 1.88 -21.02 -0.40
C LYS A 198 0.87 -21.65 0.57
N ASP A 199 1.09 -22.89 0.99
CA ASP A 199 0.20 -23.59 1.91
C ASP A 199 0.11 -22.90 3.28
N LYS A 200 1.22 -22.36 3.79
CA LYS A 200 1.25 -21.61 5.05
C LYS A 200 0.49 -20.28 4.94
N ILE A 201 0.70 -19.54 3.86
CA ILE A 201 0.04 -18.25 3.64
C ILE A 201 -1.45 -18.42 3.37
N GLN A 202 -1.85 -19.43 2.59
CA GLN A 202 -3.27 -19.69 2.32
C GLN A 202 -4.05 -20.15 3.56
N LYS A 203 -3.38 -20.72 4.57
CA LYS A 203 -3.99 -21.00 5.88
C LYS A 203 -4.28 -19.73 6.67
N LEU A 204 -3.46 -18.68 6.51
CA LEU A 204 -3.68 -17.37 7.13
C LEU A 204 -4.71 -16.55 6.35
N LYS A 205 -4.62 -16.54 5.02
CA LYS A 205 -5.52 -15.84 4.12
C LYS A 205 -5.74 -16.64 2.83
N PRO A 206 -6.87 -17.36 2.68
CA PRO A 206 -7.11 -18.26 1.54
C PRO A 206 -7.07 -17.58 0.17
N THR A 207 -7.39 -16.28 0.11
CA THR A 207 -7.40 -15.48 -1.13
C THR A 207 -6.03 -14.89 -1.49
N ALA A 208 -5.00 -15.08 -0.67
CA ALA A 208 -3.69 -14.47 -0.88
C ALA A 208 -2.99 -15.03 -2.14
N ASN A 209 -2.44 -14.10 -2.93
CA ASN A 209 -1.61 -14.41 -4.08
C ASN A 209 -0.12 -14.33 -3.69
N LEU A 210 0.56 -15.49 -3.64
CA LEU A 210 1.97 -15.56 -3.24
C LEU A 210 2.87 -14.76 -4.18
N ASP A 211 2.58 -14.73 -5.48
CA ASP A 211 3.43 -14.02 -6.44
C ASP A 211 3.38 -12.50 -6.25
N VAL A 212 2.23 -11.97 -5.82
CA VAL A 212 2.04 -10.55 -5.44
C VAL A 212 2.78 -10.25 -4.12
N LEU A 213 2.66 -11.13 -3.13
CA LEU A 213 3.33 -10.96 -1.84
C LEU A 213 4.86 -10.94 -1.98
N LEU A 214 5.41 -11.79 -2.82
CA LEU A 214 6.85 -11.92 -3.05
C LEU A 214 7.44 -10.80 -3.93
N ARG A 215 6.61 -10.09 -4.71
CA ARG A 215 7.06 -9.06 -5.67
C ARG A 215 8.03 -8.03 -5.05
N PRO A 216 7.71 -7.33 -3.95
CA PRO A 216 8.63 -6.35 -3.36
C PRO A 216 9.95 -6.99 -2.87
N LEU A 217 9.90 -8.22 -2.35
CA LEU A 217 11.11 -8.93 -1.90
C LEU A 217 12.04 -9.27 -3.09
N VAL A 218 11.48 -9.63 -4.24
CA VAL A 218 12.25 -9.89 -5.47
C VAL A 218 12.84 -8.60 -6.03
N GLU A 219 12.04 -7.53 -6.12
CA GLU A 219 12.46 -6.24 -6.66
C GLU A 219 13.58 -5.59 -5.84
N LEU A 220 13.52 -5.73 -4.52
CA LEU A 220 14.57 -5.29 -3.60
C LEU A 220 15.79 -6.24 -3.57
N ASN A 221 15.78 -7.30 -4.38
CA ASN A 221 16.81 -8.34 -4.41
C ASN A 221 17.08 -8.98 -3.04
N LEU A 222 16.05 -9.08 -2.19
CA LEU A 222 16.13 -9.77 -0.89
C LEU A 222 16.04 -11.27 -1.06
N ILE A 223 15.25 -11.71 -2.04
CA ILE A 223 15.04 -13.14 -2.32
C ILE A 223 15.38 -13.50 -3.77
N ARG A 224 15.71 -14.78 -3.98
CA ARG A 224 15.82 -15.42 -5.28
C ARG A 224 14.90 -16.62 -5.36
N ARG A 225 14.31 -16.84 -6.53
CA ARG A 225 13.52 -18.03 -6.85
C ARG A 225 14.34 -18.90 -7.78
N ASP A 226 14.45 -20.18 -7.49
CA ASP A 226 15.19 -21.10 -8.37
C ASP A 226 14.57 -22.51 -8.34
N TRP A 227 14.75 -23.23 -9.43
CA TRP A 227 14.25 -24.60 -9.59
C TRP A 227 15.29 -25.63 -9.16
N ILE A 228 14.93 -26.47 -8.21
CA ILE A 228 15.77 -27.57 -7.73
C ILE A 228 15.32 -28.87 -8.38
N ARG A 229 16.28 -29.60 -8.97
CA ARG A 229 16.03 -30.86 -9.68
C ARG A 229 15.65 -32.00 -8.74
N GLY A 230 15.99 -31.88 -7.46
CA GLY A 230 15.71 -32.89 -6.44
C GLY A 230 16.73 -34.02 -6.46
N GLU A 231 16.59 -34.92 -5.50
CA GLU A 231 17.46 -36.10 -5.36
C GLU A 231 16.63 -37.36 -5.57
N LYS A 232 17.16 -38.29 -6.36
CA LYS A 232 16.52 -39.57 -6.59
C LYS A 232 16.80 -40.47 -5.39
N ASP A 233 15.74 -40.89 -4.73
CA ASP A 233 15.79 -41.86 -3.64
C ASP A 233 16.21 -43.23 -4.20
N GLU A 234 17.30 -43.79 -3.67
CA GLU A 234 17.91 -45.02 -4.17
C GLU A 234 17.02 -46.26 -3.94
N GLU A 235 16.15 -46.24 -2.93
CA GLU A 235 15.29 -47.37 -2.56
C GLU A 235 13.93 -47.33 -3.28
N THR A 236 13.34 -46.14 -3.41
CA THR A 236 11.99 -45.98 -3.97
C THR A 236 11.99 -45.49 -5.43
N GLY A 237 13.13 -45.01 -5.92
CA GLY A 237 13.28 -44.43 -7.26
C GLY A 237 12.56 -43.08 -7.45
N GLN A 238 11.88 -42.57 -6.42
CA GLN A 238 11.15 -41.30 -6.45
C GLN A 238 12.11 -40.12 -6.29
N ILE A 239 11.84 -39.02 -6.99
CA ILE A 239 12.61 -37.79 -6.83
C ILE A 239 12.01 -37.00 -5.66
N LYS A 240 12.79 -36.82 -4.60
CA LYS A 240 12.42 -36.01 -3.43
C LYS A 240 12.92 -34.58 -3.60
N ASN A 241 12.16 -33.63 -3.05
CA ASN A 241 12.52 -32.20 -2.98
C ASN A 241 12.78 -31.53 -4.34
N GLN A 242 12.12 -32.01 -5.40
CA GLN A 242 12.07 -31.32 -6.69
C GLN A 242 11.03 -30.19 -6.63
N GLY A 243 11.36 -29.02 -7.18
CA GLY A 243 10.42 -27.91 -7.31
C GLY A 243 11.09 -26.54 -7.22
N GLU A 244 10.25 -25.50 -7.23
CA GLU A 244 10.70 -24.13 -7.03
C GLU A 244 10.94 -23.85 -5.55
N TYR A 245 12.11 -23.30 -5.23
CA TYR A 245 12.51 -22.87 -3.90
C TYR A 245 12.74 -21.37 -3.87
N ILE A 246 12.47 -20.80 -2.70
CA ILE A 246 12.68 -19.38 -2.40
C ILE A 246 13.84 -19.28 -1.41
N PHE A 247 14.83 -18.49 -1.77
CA PHE A 247 16.09 -18.29 -1.03
C PHE A 247 16.19 -16.85 -0.57
N LEU A 248 16.44 -16.63 0.73
CA LEU A 248 16.87 -15.31 1.22
C LEU A 248 18.34 -15.11 0.86
N VAL A 249 18.64 -14.01 0.18
CA VAL A 249 20.01 -13.64 -0.23
C VAL A 249 20.50 -12.37 0.46
N LYS A 250 19.57 -11.52 0.90
CA LYS A 250 19.80 -10.35 1.74
C LYS A 250 18.63 -10.22 2.70
N ASP A 251 18.91 -9.83 3.94
CA ASP A 251 17.88 -9.45 4.90
C ASP A 251 17.70 -7.92 4.91
N ILE A 252 16.62 -7.44 5.50
CA ILE A 252 16.29 -6.03 5.54
C ILE A 252 15.71 -5.61 6.89
N MET A 253 16.15 -4.44 7.34
CA MET A 253 15.62 -3.75 8.50
C MET A 253 15.14 -2.36 8.10
N LEU A 254 13.95 -1.98 8.55
CA LEU A 254 13.52 -0.58 8.53
C LEU A 254 14.09 0.06 9.80
N VAL A 255 14.98 1.04 9.64
CA VAL A 255 15.68 1.64 10.78
C VAL A 255 15.57 3.16 10.74
N ARG A 256 15.52 3.76 11.93
CA ARG A 256 15.68 5.19 12.14
C ARG A 256 17.16 5.55 12.17
N VAL A 257 17.51 6.67 11.55
CA VAL A 257 18.86 7.24 11.55
C VAL A 257 18.81 8.75 11.73
N PRO A 258 19.88 9.37 12.26
CA PRO A 258 19.98 10.83 12.29
C PRO A 258 19.88 11.41 10.89
N ASN A 259 19.18 12.54 10.75
CA ASN A 259 19.14 13.26 9.49
C ASN A 259 20.41 14.12 9.32
N GLU A 260 21.44 13.52 8.74
CA GLU A 260 22.75 14.15 8.49
C GLU A 260 22.66 15.36 7.54
N ASN A 261 21.75 15.32 6.55
CA ASN A 261 21.56 16.42 5.62
C ASN A 261 21.03 17.66 6.34
N LEU A 262 20.02 17.47 7.20
CA LEU A 262 19.43 18.58 7.95
C LEU A 262 20.39 19.13 9.02
N LEU A 263 21.17 18.26 9.68
CA LEU A 263 22.24 18.68 10.59
C LEU A 263 23.26 19.56 9.87
N SER A 264 23.77 19.10 8.72
CA SER A 264 24.75 19.84 7.92
C SER A 264 24.18 21.17 7.43
N HIS A 265 22.94 21.16 6.96
CA HIS A 265 22.26 22.37 6.47
C HIS A 265 22.08 23.45 7.54
N LEU A 266 21.71 23.05 8.76
CA LEU A 266 21.57 23.98 9.90
C LEU A 266 22.91 24.52 10.37
N GLU A 267 23.97 23.70 10.34
CA GLU A 267 25.34 24.10 10.67
C GLU A 267 25.87 25.13 9.67
N GLU A 268 25.73 24.85 8.37
CA GLU A 268 26.16 25.75 7.29
C GLU A 268 25.45 27.10 7.31
N GLN A 269 24.20 27.14 7.76
CA GLN A 269 23.41 28.37 7.87
C GLN A 269 23.64 29.14 9.17
N GLU A 270 24.49 28.64 10.08
CA GLU A 270 24.68 29.19 11.43
C GLU A 270 23.32 29.42 12.14
N SER A 271 22.42 28.45 11.98
CA SER A 271 21.04 28.58 12.46
C SER A 271 20.96 28.59 13.98
N ASN A 272 20.14 29.47 14.55
CA ASN A 272 19.95 29.62 15.99
C ASN A 272 19.34 28.37 16.67
N ILE A 273 18.76 27.45 15.90
CA ILE A 273 18.19 26.20 16.41
C ILE A 273 19.13 24.99 16.30
N TYR A 274 20.33 25.15 15.73
CA TYR A 274 21.26 24.04 15.46
C TYR A 274 21.62 23.25 16.74
N GLU A 275 22.11 23.93 17.78
CA GLU A 275 22.54 23.25 19.02
C GLU A 275 21.36 22.56 19.72
N LEU A 276 20.19 23.20 19.76
CA LEU A 276 18.97 22.62 20.33
C LEU A 276 18.53 21.35 19.57
N TYR A 277 18.65 21.36 18.24
CA TYR A 277 18.32 20.22 17.40
C TYR A 277 19.31 19.07 17.56
N LYS A 278 20.60 19.39 17.62
CA LYS A 278 21.68 18.42 17.86
C LYS A 278 21.54 17.72 19.20
N ASP A 279 21.21 18.47 20.26
CA ASP A 279 20.95 17.91 21.59
C ASP A 279 19.75 16.95 21.55
N LYS A 280 18.68 17.31 20.84
CA LYS A 280 17.48 16.47 20.68
C LYS A 280 17.77 15.16 19.94
N ILE A 281 18.50 15.22 18.82
CA ILE A 281 18.94 14.03 18.10
C ILE A 281 19.80 13.15 19.01
N THR A 282 20.77 13.74 19.70
CA THR A 282 21.69 12.99 20.57
C THR A 282 20.93 12.31 21.71
N GLU A 283 19.98 13.01 22.33
CA GLU A 283 19.11 12.46 23.37
C GLU A 283 18.34 11.23 22.87
N TYR A 284 17.72 11.32 21.69
CA TYR A 284 16.95 10.23 21.10
C TYR A 284 17.84 9.03 20.74
N PHE A 285 18.87 9.26 19.93
CA PHE A 285 19.74 8.20 19.42
C PHE A 285 20.68 7.59 20.48
N SER A 286 20.82 8.22 21.65
CA SER A 286 21.49 7.59 22.80
C SER A 286 20.71 6.43 23.43
N LYS A 287 19.39 6.37 23.19
CA LYS A 287 18.47 5.37 23.76
C LYS A 287 17.91 4.42 22.71
N TYR A 288 17.97 4.80 21.44
CA TYR A 288 17.40 4.03 20.35
C TYR A 288 18.31 2.84 19.95
N ASP A 289 17.74 1.64 19.94
CA ASP A 289 18.34 0.45 19.36
C ASP A 289 17.40 -0.12 18.26
N PRO A 290 17.83 -0.18 16.98
CA PRO A 290 17.01 -0.71 15.89
C PRO A 290 16.60 -2.18 16.06
N PHE A 291 17.32 -2.96 16.89
CA PHE A 291 17.01 -4.36 17.17
C PHE A 291 15.99 -4.54 18.29
N GLU A 292 15.83 -3.54 19.17
CA GLU A 292 14.87 -3.57 20.27
C GLU A 292 13.56 -2.84 19.94
N GLU A 293 13.52 -2.07 18.86
CA GLU A 293 12.30 -1.38 18.40
C GLU A 293 11.17 -2.38 18.08
N PRO A 294 9.98 -2.23 18.72
CA PRO A 294 8.81 -3.08 18.50
C PRO A 294 8.41 -3.18 17.03
N ILE A 295 7.85 -4.33 16.64
CA ILE A 295 7.39 -4.53 15.27
C ILE A 295 6.15 -3.67 14.95
N GLU A 296 5.34 -3.40 15.97
CA GLU A 296 4.15 -2.54 15.88
C GLU A 296 4.55 -1.11 15.49
N ASP A 297 5.59 -0.54 16.12
CA ASP A 297 6.09 0.79 15.78
C ASP A 297 6.59 0.82 14.33
N LYS A 298 7.33 -0.21 13.90
CA LYS A 298 7.79 -0.34 12.49
C LYS A 298 6.62 -0.45 11.51
N GLN A 299 5.53 -1.10 11.92
CA GLN A 299 4.30 -1.19 11.13
C GLN A 299 3.61 0.16 10.99
N GLU A 300 3.54 0.94 12.07
CA GLU A 300 2.95 2.28 12.05
C GLU A 300 3.78 3.24 11.17
N ILE A 301 5.11 3.22 11.31
CA ILE A 301 6.02 3.98 10.42
C ILE A 301 5.80 3.56 8.96
N ALA A 302 5.75 2.25 8.69
CA ALA A 302 5.55 1.74 7.35
C ALA A 302 4.19 2.17 6.77
N SER A 303 3.12 2.14 7.57
CA SER A 303 1.81 2.65 7.18
C SER A 303 1.87 4.14 6.80
N MET A 304 2.57 4.96 7.60
CA MET A 304 2.77 6.38 7.31
C MET A 304 3.53 6.62 6.00
N LEU A 305 4.60 5.84 5.74
CA LEU A 305 5.38 5.97 4.50
C LEU A 305 4.63 5.51 3.25
N LEU A 306 3.58 4.70 3.41
CA LEU A 306 2.67 4.32 2.33
C LEU A 306 1.54 5.34 2.14
N ASN A 307 1.33 6.29 3.05
CA ASN A 307 0.43 7.40 2.77
C ASN A 307 1.14 8.41 1.84
N PRO A 308 0.66 8.67 0.61
CA PRO A 308 1.43 9.48 -0.34
C PRO A 308 1.58 10.95 0.07
N ASP A 309 0.60 11.51 0.77
CA ASP A 309 0.67 12.88 1.27
C ASP A 309 1.69 13.01 2.43
N VAL A 310 1.71 12.01 3.33
CA VAL A 310 2.71 11.92 4.40
C VAL A 310 4.11 11.69 3.83
N TYR A 311 4.23 10.86 2.80
CA TYR A 311 5.51 10.55 2.17
C TYR A 311 6.13 11.78 1.49
N ASP A 312 5.35 12.58 0.77
CA ASP A 312 5.84 13.85 0.19
C ASP A 312 6.29 14.82 1.27
N PHE A 313 5.52 14.93 2.36
CA PHE A 313 5.89 15.76 3.48
C PHE A 313 7.20 15.27 4.13
N PHE A 314 7.34 13.95 4.34
CA PHE A 314 8.55 13.34 4.86
C PHE A 314 9.78 13.67 3.98
N LEU A 315 9.69 13.47 2.66
CA LEU A 315 10.77 13.80 1.72
C LEU A 315 11.15 15.30 1.72
N LEU A 316 10.16 16.18 1.85
CA LEU A 316 10.41 17.61 1.98
C LEU A 316 11.20 17.92 3.26
N MET A 317 10.76 17.36 4.38
CA MET A 317 11.37 17.57 5.71
C MET A 317 12.76 16.94 5.83
N GLN A 318 13.14 16.01 4.96
CA GLN A 318 14.51 15.46 4.95
C GLN A 318 15.57 16.54 4.68
N ASN A 319 15.26 17.57 3.90
CA ASN A 319 16.22 18.60 3.50
C ASN A 319 15.85 20.01 3.96
N ASN A 320 14.70 20.17 4.62
CA ASN A 320 14.17 21.47 5.01
C ASN A 320 13.61 21.42 6.43
N TYR A 321 13.57 22.58 7.06
CA TYR A 321 12.89 22.83 8.31
C TYR A 321 11.97 24.04 8.15
N TYR A 322 10.81 24.01 8.79
CA TYR A 322 9.81 25.06 8.62
C TYR A 322 9.33 25.60 9.96
N PRO A 323 9.14 26.91 10.06
CA PRO A 323 8.32 27.46 11.12
C PRO A 323 6.91 26.87 11.06
N LYS A 324 6.31 26.63 12.23
CA LYS A 324 4.95 26.10 12.36
C LYS A 324 3.91 26.93 11.58
N ASP A 325 4.10 28.24 11.51
CA ASP A 325 3.23 29.17 10.79
C ASP A 325 3.45 29.20 9.26
N LYS A 326 4.50 28.54 8.74
CA LYS A 326 4.91 28.59 7.32
C LYS A 326 5.11 27.21 6.69
N ILE A 327 4.50 26.16 7.26
CA ILE A 327 4.53 24.83 6.64
C ILE A 327 3.91 24.91 5.24
N PRO A 328 4.61 24.43 4.19
CA PRO A 328 4.04 24.42 2.85
C PRO A 328 2.77 23.57 2.80
N LYS A 329 1.80 24.00 1.99
CA LYS A 329 0.58 23.22 1.71
C LYS A 329 0.90 22.06 0.77
N ILE A 330 1.60 21.05 1.29
CA ILE A 330 1.98 19.83 0.55
C ILE A 330 0.94 18.75 0.72
N PHE A 331 0.30 18.72 1.89
CA PHE A 331 -0.90 17.94 2.11
C PHE A 331 -1.96 18.35 1.10
N SER A 332 -2.65 17.36 0.52
CA SER A 332 -3.82 17.64 -0.30
C SER A 332 -4.81 18.52 0.48
N GLU A 333 -5.64 19.30 -0.21
CA GLU A 333 -6.65 20.16 0.45
C GLU A 333 -7.60 19.38 1.40
N PHE A 334 -7.54 18.05 1.33
CA PHE A 334 -8.38 17.09 2.01
C PHE A 334 -7.70 16.42 3.22
N ALA A 335 -6.38 16.51 3.35
CA ALA A 335 -5.65 15.96 4.47
C ALA A 335 -5.68 16.90 5.68
N VAL A 336 -5.99 16.35 6.86
CA VAL A 336 -5.99 17.12 8.12
C VAL A 336 -4.55 17.25 8.59
N THR A 337 -3.87 18.30 8.14
CA THR A 337 -2.44 18.58 8.41
C THR A 337 -2.07 18.41 9.89
N GLU A 338 -2.91 18.90 10.81
CA GLU A 338 -2.65 18.81 12.24
C GLU A 338 -2.63 17.36 12.76
N VAL A 339 -3.53 16.50 12.26
CA VAL A 339 -3.56 15.08 12.62
C VAL A 339 -2.32 14.38 12.11
N LEU A 340 -1.93 14.64 10.85
CA LEU A 340 -0.73 14.04 10.26
C LEU A 340 0.54 14.46 11.00
N ILE A 341 0.66 15.74 11.35
CA ILE A 341 1.79 16.26 12.13
C ILE A 341 1.83 15.61 13.51
N ASN A 342 0.68 15.51 14.21
CA ASN A 342 0.63 14.88 15.53
C ASN A 342 1.02 13.41 15.45
N ASN A 343 0.53 12.66 14.46
CA ASN A 343 0.92 11.27 14.27
C ASN A 343 2.43 11.11 14.01
N LEU A 344 3.04 11.99 13.21
CA LEU A 344 4.49 11.98 12.99
C LEU A 344 5.30 12.35 14.24
N LYS A 345 4.75 13.19 15.12
CA LYS A 345 5.36 13.52 16.42
C LYS A 345 5.24 12.36 17.40
N ASP A 346 4.07 11.73 17.47
CA ASP A 346 3.82 10.58 18.34
C ASP A 346 4.70 9.38 17.97
N LEU A 347 5.05 9.25 16.68
CA LEU A 347 6.01 8.29 16.18
C LEU A 347 7.47 8.73 16.30
N ASP A 348 7.79 9.83 16.96
CA ASP A 348 9.15 10.39 17.05
C ASP A 348 9.83 10.62 15.68
N ILE A 349 9.07 10.79 14.60
CA ILE A 349 9.60 11.13 13.28
C ILE A 349 9.83 12.64 13.18
N LEU A 350 8.92 13.44 13.75
CA LEU A 350 8.97 14.89 13.75
C LEU A 350 9.18 15.44 15.17
N THR A 351 9.97 16.49 15.31
CA THR A 351 10.12 17.24 16.56
C THR A 351 9.80 18.72 16.36
N GLU A 352 9.48 19.37 17.48
CA GLU A 352 9.21 20.80 17.57
C GLU A 352 10.27 21.47 18.46
N ILE A 353 10.94 22.48 17.93
CA ILE A 353 11.98 23.24 18.64
C ILE A 353 11.57 24.69 18.71
N LYS A 354 11.74 25.30 19.88
CA LYS A 354 11.55 26.74 20.10
C LYS A 354 12.89 27.42 19.98
N ASP A 355 12.96 28.43 19.12
CA ASP A 355 14.15 29.28 19.04
C ASP A 355 14.19 30.30 20.20
N ASP A 356 15.30 31.04 20.27
CA ASP A 356 15.51 32.08 21.29
C ASP A 356 14.49 33.24 21.21
N GLU A 357 13.83 33.41 20.07
CA GLU A 357 12.78 34.41 19.85
C GLU A 357 11.38 33.89 20.21
N GLY A 358 11.29 32.62 20.64
CA GLY A 358 10.05 31.95 21.04
C GLY A 358 9.24 31.39 19.87
N ARG A 359 9.78 31.37 18.65
CA ARG A 359 9.13 30.81 17.47
C ARG A 359 9.31 29.29 17.43
N GLU A 360 8.23 28.59 17.08
CA GLU A 360 8.19 27.13 16.97
C GLU A 360 8.56 26.68 15.56
N TRP A 361 9.51 25.75 15.47
CA TRP A 361 10.02 25.16 14.24
C TRP A 361 9.79 23.66 14.23
N PHE A 362 9.37 23.13 13.08
CA PHE A 362 9.28 21.71 12.81
C PHE A 362 10.52 21.21 12.08
N LEU A 363 11.06 20.10 12.57
CA LEU A 363 12.25 19.43 12.06
C LEU A 363 12.03 17.92 12.10
N LEU A 364 12.65 17.20 11.18
CA LEU A 364 12.66 15.74 11.22
C LEU A 364 13.56 15.28 12.38
N LEU A 365 13.02 14.59 13.39
CA LEU A 365 13.80 14.02 14.49
C LEU A 365 14.57 12.78 14.02
N THR A 366 13.88 11.90 13.31
CA THR A 366 14.46 10.66 12.77
C THR A 366 14.19 10.56 11.28
N ASP A 367 15.25 10.35 10.51
CA ASP A 367 15.12 9.88 9.14
C ASP A 367 14.90 8.36 9.15
N VAL A 368 14.14 7.85 8.19
CA VAL A 368 13.83 6.42 8.10
C VAL A 368 14.54 5.87 6.87
N LYS A 369 15.34 4.82 7.05
CA LYS A 369 16.11 4.21 5.96
C LYS A 369 15.99 2.69 5.96
N PRO A 370 15.99 2.06 4.77
CA PRO A 370 16.13 0.62 4.66
C PRO A 370 17.59 0.20 4.82
N LEU A 371 17.91 -0.56 5.87
CA LEU A 371 19.20 -1.18 6.07
C LEU A 371 19.19 -2.60 5.52
N THR A 372 19.95 -2.81 4.44
CA THR A 372 20.12 -4.16 3.86
C THR A 372 21.30 -4.86 4.53
N ILE A 373 21.08 -6.09 5.00
CA ILE A 373 22.04 -6.84 5.81
C ILE A 373 22.39 -8.14 5.10
N PHE A 374 23.67 -8.51 5.11
CA PHE A 374 24.10 -9.84 4.70
C PHE A 374 23.69 -10.87 5.78
N PRO A 375 22.87 -11.89 5.47
CA PRO A 375 22.29 -12.76 6.48
C PRO A 375 23.26 -13.87 6.90
N GLU A 376 24.40 -13.50 7.49
CA GLU A 376 25.44 -14.45 7.95
C GLU A 376 24.88 -15.48 8.95
N TYR A 377 23.92 -15.08 9.77
CA TYR A 377 23.22 -15.94 10.71
C TYR A 377 22.50 -17.13 10.05
N MET A 378 22.25 -17.10 8.74
CA MET A 378 21.64 -18.21 8.01
C MET A 378 22.60 -19.37 7.77
N LEU A 379 23.91 -19.14 7.71
CA LEU A 379 24.89 -20.20 7.42
C LEU A 379 24.78 -21.40 8.40
N PRO A 380 24.75 -21.20 9.74
CA PRO A 380 24.54 -22.31 10.66
C PRO A 380 23.16 -22.95 10.52
N LYS A 381 22.11 -22.15 10.25
CA LYS A 381 20.74 -22.67 10.10
C LYS A 381 20.57 -23.55 8.85
N ILE A 382 21.19 -23.18 7.72
CA ILE A 382 21.21 -23.99 6.50
C ILE A 382 21.95 -25.32 6.76
N ARG A 383 23.07 -25.27 7.50
CA ARG A 383 23.82 -26.48 7.88
C ARG A 383 22.99 -27.42 8.76
N GLU A 384 22.22 -26.88 9.69
CA GLU A 384 21.31 -27.66 10.52
C GLU A 384 20.14 -28.22 9.71
N ALA A 385 19.50 -27.39 8.88
CA ALA A 385 18.42 -27.81 8.01
C ALA A 385 18.84 -28.91 7.03
N TYR A 386 20.08 -28.91 6.54
CA TYR A 386 20.59 -29.98 5.68
C TYR A 386 20.56 -31.37 6.36
N LYS A 387 20.67 -31.42 7.68
CA LYS A 387 20.62 -32.71 8.41
C LYS A 387 19.22 -33.30 8.48
N PHE A 388 18.17 -32.48 8.41
CA PHE A 388 16.81 -32.91 8.80
C PHE A 388 15.67 -32.43 7.90
N SER A 389 15.86 -31.40 7.08
CA SER A 389 14.78 -30.66 6.42
C SER A 389 15.00 -30.36 4.95
N ILE A 390 16.24 -30.11 4.50
CA ILE A 390 16.57 -29.80 3.11
C ILE A 390 17.64 -30.76 2.59
N ASN A 391 17.69 -30.97 1.28
CA ASN A 391 18.69 -31.84 0.66
C ASN A 391 19.99 -31.09 0.30
N TYR A 392 20.98 -31.83 -0.23
CA TYR A 392 22.27 -31.26 -0.57
C TYR A 392 22.15 -30.21 -1.68
N GLN A 393 21.32 -30.44 -2.69
CA GLN A 393 21.14 -29.48 -3.78
C GLN A 393 20.57 -28.13 -3.31
N VAL A 394 19.56 -28.14 -2.44
CA VAL A 394 18.98 -26.92 -1.86
C VAL A 394 20.02 -26.21 -0.99
N ALA A 395 20.70 -26.95 -0.11
CA ALA A 395 21.71 -26.38 0.78
C ALA A 395 22.87 -25.77 -0.02
N LYS A 396 23.43 -26.52 -0.98
CA LYS A 396 24.49 -26.04 -1.87
C LYS A 396 24.06 -24.78 -2.61
N LYS A 397 22.88 -24.78 -3.22
CA LYS A 397 22.38 -23.62 -3.94
C LYS A 397 22.22 -22.40 -3.04
N ALA A 398 21.77 -22.59 -1.81
CA ALA A 398 21.68 -21.52 -0.82
C ALA A 398 23.06 -20.91 -0.51
N TYR A 399 24.08 -21.75 -0.30
CA TYR A 399 25.45 -21.27 -0.12
C TYR A 399 25.98 -20.56 -1.36
N ASP A 400 25.82 -21.13 -2.55
CA ASP A 400 26.25 -20.51 -3.81
C ASP A 400 25.62 -19.12 -3.98
N LEU A 401 24.33 -18.97 -3.64
CA LEU A 401 23.63 -17.68 -3.72
C LEU A 401 24.11 -16.68 -2.66
N LEU A 402 24.38 -17.13 -1.43
CA LEU A 402 24.94 -16.27 -0.37
C LEU A 402 26.38 -15.86 -0.65
N GLU A 403 27.19 -16.74 -1.25
CA GLU A 403 28.56 -16.42 -1.66
C GLU A 403 28.56 -15.34 -2.75
N LEU A 404 27.65 -15.43 -3.73
CA LEU A 404 27.48 -14.40 -4.77
C LEU A 404 27.00 -13.05 -4.21
N THR A 405 26.27 -13.04 -3.09
CA THR A 405 25.79 -11.80 -2.46
C THR A 405 26.65 -11.34 -1.29
N TYR A 406 27.70 -12.08 -0.95
CA TYR A 406 28.67 -11.67 0.04
C TYR A 406 29.30 -10.35 -0.43
N PRO A 407 29.38 -9.31 0.41
CA PRO A 407 29.98 -8.05 -0.01
C PRO A 407 31.46 -8.28 -0.38
N GLU A 408 31.78 -8.20 -1.68
CA GLU A 408 33.17 -8.06 -2.14
C GLU A 408 33.72 -6.76 -1.56
N LYS A 409 34.58 -6.88 -0.54
CA LYS A 409 35.34 -5.81 0.12
C LYS A 409 34.54 -4.53 0.44
N VAL A 410 34.22 -4.37 1.73
CA VAL A 410 34.09 -3.02 2.31
C VAL A 410 35.47 -2.37 2.20
N GLU A 411 35.70 -1.56 1.16
CA GLU A 411 36.82 -0.61 1.16
C GLU A 411 36.46 0.51 2.14
N PHE A 412 37.28 0.64 3.19
CA PHE A 412 37.20 1.72 4.17
C PHE A 412 37.71 3.03 3.59
#